data_AF-A0A351ELR0-F1
#
_entry.id   AF-A0A351ELR0-F1
#
_cell.length_a   1.000
_cell.length_b   1.000
_cell.length_c   1.000
_cell.angle_alpha   90.00
_cell.angle_beta   90.00
_cell.angle_gamma   90.00
#
_symmetry.space_group_name_H-M   'P 1'
#
loop_
_entity.id
_entity.type
_entity.pdbx_description
1 polymer ?
#
loop_
_entity_poly.entity_id
_entity_poly.type
_entity_poly.pdbx_seq_one_letter_code
_entity_poly.pdbx_strand_id
1 'polypeptide(L)'
;MKSCSPSCFVNVNNNLRLNMNRPEGEVGSFLTLSKLRADILETLQASGVEDAETSARWIVAEATGLSPESLVEDAETALTHGAVARADAMCQRRALGEPLQYVLGNWTFRYLDLAVDGRALIPRPETEVVAGYAIDLLKSRRNVDGEKAVVADLGTGSGAIALSIAGELSNVEVHATDLSHEALALARSNLAGLGVAGVKVNFYKGDWFDALPEELAGGLDLLISNPPYVPSNVDLPSAVADWEPSVALVAEQDGFIHLDLLTRSAREWLRPSGWLVLECGSEQTSRLHALAIARGYENVAIGDDLSGASRFVVARKPIDDVANSQRLAAEQALRNGELVVAPTDTLPGLLASYADEAAVMSSYRAKDRPFEQPVPILVSGIEQAEQLVVLNDKARLLLERHWPGALTIVAERRNGVDPVHGSSTLGVRCPEPGWLRLLIDNVGPVTGSSANLHGEETADSADVAAQSLIISPAVVVEGTATKGLASTVVDTTGEGLVVLREGAISSDDL
;
A
#
# COMPACT_ATOMS: atom_id res chain seq x y z
N MET A 1 40.10 5.94 36.94
CA MET A 1 40.44 7.17 37.69
C MET A 1 40.55 8.34 36.71
N LYS A 2 39.43 9.03 36.47
CA LYS A 2 39.36 10.44 36.05
C LYS A 2 38.11 10.98 36.73
N SER A 3 38.31 11.99 37.57
CA SER A 3 37.34 12.61 38.45
C SER A 3 36.37 13.52 37.68
N CYS A 4 35.07 13.26 37.75
CA CYS A 4 34.04 14.23 37.36
C CYS A 4 33.84 15.24 38.49
N SER A 5 33.95 16.53 38.15
CA SER A 5 33.56 17.66 38.99
C SER A 5 32.03 17.84 39.01
N PRO A 6 31.39 18.04 40.17
CA PRO A 6 29.96 18.29 40.27
C PRO A 6 29.68 19.80 40.30
N SER A 7 29.52 20.44 39.15
CA SER A 7 28.95 21.80 39.09
C SER A 7 28.70 22.23 37.63
N CYS A 8 27.51 21.93 37.11
CA CYS A 8 26.78 22.73 36.11
C CYS A 8 25.47 22.03 35.70
N PHE A 9 24.62 21.71 36.68
CA PHE A 9 23.18 21.65 36.44
C PHE A 9 22.60 22.98 36.93
N VAL A 10 22.79 24.02 36.13
CA VAL A 10 22.02 25.25 36.29
C VAL A 10 20.61 24.94 35.79
N ASN A 11 19.66 25.25 36.65
CA ASN A 11 18.23 24.96 36.56
C ASN A 11 17.61 25.70 35.36
N VAL A 12 17.62 25.10 34.16
CA VAL A 12 16.99 25.69 32.94
C VAL A 12 15.46 25.75 33.06
N ASN A 13 14.86 24.94 33.95
CA ASN A 13 13.41 24.86 34.16
C ASN A 13 12.76 26.12 34.76
N ASN A 14 13.52 27.07 35.32
CA ASN A 14 12.93 28.23 36.01
C ASN A 14 12.76 29.47 35.11
N ASN A 15 13.32 29.47 33.90
CA ASN A 15 13.27 30.61 32.98
C ASN A 15 12.11 30.53 31.95
N LEU A 16 11.39 29.41 31.90
CA LEU A 16 10.28 29.16 30.95
C LEU A 16 8.89 29.22 31.59
N ARG A 17 8.80 29.51 32.90
CA ARG A 17 7.50 29.71 33.54
C ARG A 17 6.91 31.04 33.09
N LEU A 18 5.65 31.04 32.66
CA LEU A 18 4.90 32.28 32.50
C LEU A 18 5.01 33.06 33.81
N ASN A 19 5.37 34.33 33.71
CA ASN A 19 5.60 35.18 34.88
C ASN A 19 4.25 35.41 35.58
N MET A 20 3.85 34.48 36.45
CA MET A 20 2.59 34.51 37.20
C MET A 20 2.59 35.59 38.30
N ASN A 21 3.63 36.42 38.35
CA ASN A 21 3.61 37.59 39.19
C ASN A 21 2.54 38.54 38.63
N ARG A 22 1.54 38.79 39.49
CA ARG A 22 0.59 39.90 39.39
C ARG A 22 1.23 41.08 38.64
N PRO A 23 0.47 41.83 37.82
CA PRO A 23 0.88 43.19 37.53
C PRO A 23 1.22 43.83 38.88
N GLU A 24 2.40 44.43 39.02
CA GLU A 24 2.66 45.35 40.12
C GLU A 24 1.67 46.52 39.94
N GLY A 25 0.44 46.34 40.39
CA GLY A 25 -0.69 47.17 40.02
C GLY A 25 -1.99 46.68 40.65
N GLU A 26 -2.42 47.42 41.68
CA GLU A 26 -3.75 47.52 42.30
C GLU A 26 -4.53 46.23 42.68
N VAL A 27 -5.12 46.28 43.88
CA VAL A 27 -6.01 45.25 44.41
C VAL A 27 -7.25 45.16 43.50
N GLY A 28 -7.30 44.13 42.64
CA GLY A 28 -8.44 43.89 41.74
C GLY A 28 -8.10 43.47 40.30
N SER A 29 -6.82 43.38 39.91
CA SER A 29 -6.43 42.93 38.57
C SER A 29 -6.57 41.40 38.40
N PHE A 30 -7.30 40.96 37.37
CA PHE A 30 -7.41 39.55 36.98
C PHE A 30 -6.66 39.30 35.66
N LEU A 31 -6.12 38.08 35.47
CA LEU A 31 -5.51 37.70 34.18
C LEU A 31 -6.64 37.48 33.16
N THR A 32 -6.54 38.14 32.01
CA THR A 32 -7.49 38.03 30.91
C THR A 32 -7.02 37.04 29.85
N LEU A 33 -7.95 36.55 29.02
CA LEU A 33 -7.65 35.70 27.86
C LEU A 33 -6.60 36.34 26.94
N SER A 34 -6.75 37.63 26.64
CA SER A 34 -5.82 38.36 25.77
C SER A 34 -4.42 38.40 26.35
N LYS A 35 -4.29 38.64 27.66
CA LYS A 35 -2.99 38.68 28.32
C LYS A 35 -2.33 37.30 28.36
N LEU A 36 -3.08 36.25 28.74
CA LEU A 36 -2.55 34.88 28.74
C LEU A 36 -2.07 34.45 27.34
N ARG A 37 -2.85 34.73 26.29
CA ARG A 37 -2.46 34.42 24.91
C ARG A 37 -1.20 35.15 24.48
N ALA A 38 -1.08 36.44 24.82
CA ALA A 38 0.10 37.23 24.51
C ALA A 38 1.36 36.70 25.22
N ASP A 39 1.24 36.31 26.49
CA ASP A 39 2.38 35.78 27.26
C ASP A 39 2.86 34.41 26.72
N ILE A 40 1.92 33.56 26.31
CA ILE A 40 2.25 32.28 25.66
C ILE A 40 2.91 32.53 24.30
N LEU A 41 2.35 33.43 23.48
CA LEU A 41 2.90 33.79 22.18
C LEU A 41 4.35 34.27 22.30
N GLU A 42 4.63 35.20 23.21
CA GLU A 42 5.98 35.72 23.46
C GLU A 42 6.94 34.60 23.85
N THR A 43 6.51 33.70 24.75
CA THR A 43 7.31 32.56 25.20
C THR A 43 7.64 31.60 24.04
N LEU A 44 6.65 31.28 23.20
CA LEU A 44 6.83 30.38 22.06
C LEU A 44 7.70 31.01 20.96
N GLN A 45 7.53 32.31 20.69
CA GLN A 45 8.39 33.05 19.76
C GLN A 45 9.84 33.10 20.23
N ALA A 46 10.06 33.37 21.53
CA ALA A 46 11.39 33.35 22.13
C ALA A 46 12.05 31.96 22.09
N SER A 47 11.24 30.90 22.03
CA SER A 47 11.69 29.51 21.91
C SER A 47 11.86 29.04 20.46
N GLY A 48 11.62 29.90 19.47
CA GLY A 48 11.80 29.59 18.05
C GLY A 48 10.71 28.68 17.46
N VAL A 49 9.53 28.61 18.08
CA VAL A 49 8.40 27.83 17.55
C VAL A 49 7.82 28.52 16.31
N GLU A 50 7.89 27.87 15.15
CA GLU A 50 7.49 28.45 13.86
C GLU A 50 6.01 28.84 13.80
N ASP A 51 5.13 28.03 14.38
CA ASP A 51 3.68 28.21 14.40
C ASP A 51 3.17 28.81 15.74
N ALA A 52 3.98 29.65 16.39
CA ALA A 52 3.72 30.17 17.73
C ALA A 52 2.32 30.83 17.91
N GLU A 53 1.83 31.58 16.92
CA GLU A 53 0.50 32.23 16.97
C GLU A 53 -0.63 31.18 17.06
N THR A 54 -0.57 30.18 16.18
CA THR A 54 -1.53 29.08 16.14
C THR A 54 -1.44 28.27 17.42
N SER A 55 -0.23 27.90 17.84
CA SER A 55 0.02 27.17 19.09
C SER A 55 -0.54 27.91 20.31
N ALA A 56 -0.29 29.22 20.43
CA ALA A 56 -0.79 30.02 21.55
C ALA A 56 -2.32 30.06 21.59
N ARG A 57 -2.97 30.21 20.43
CA ARG A 57 -4.43 30.21 20.32
C ARG A 57 -5.03 28.89 20.79
N TRP A 58 -4.51 27.76 20.31
CA TRP A 58 -5.01 26.43 20.68
C TRP A 58 -4.74 26.06 22.14
N ILE A 59 -3.57 26.39 22.68
CA ILE A 59 -3.25 26.16 24.10
C ILE A 59 -4.23 26.89 25.01
N VAL A 60 -4.57 28.15 24.69
CA VAL A 60 -5.54 28.92 25.49
C VAL A 60 -6.95 28.34 25.35
N ALA A 61 -7.37 27.98 24.13
CA ALA A 61 -8.65 27.34 23.88
C ALA A 61 -8.82 26.08 24.75
N GLU A 62 -7.88 25.14 24.64
CA GLU A 62 -7.88 23.88 25.40
C GLU A 62 -7.83 24.13 26.91
N ALA A 63 -6.97 25.03 27.37
CA ALA A 63 -6.84 25.32 28.80
C ALA A 63 -8.13 25.87 29.43
N THR A 64 -8.94 26.56 28.64
CA THR A 64 -10.15 27.29 29.10
C THR A 64 -11.45 26.55 28.77
N GLY A 65 -11.41 25.58 27.85
CA GLY A 65 -12.59 24.90 27.33
C GLY A 65 -13.42 25.75 26.38
N LEU A 66 -12.86 26.87 25.89
CA LEU A 66 -13.49 27.72 24.88
C LEU A 66 -13.05 27.27 23.49
N SER A 67 -13.89 27.51 22.48
CA SER A 67 -13.47 27.28 21.09
C SER A 67 -12.47 28.37 20.66
N PRO A 68 -11.53 28.07 19.75
CA PRO A 68 -10.59 29.06 19.23
C PRO A 68 -11.26 30.30 18.62
N GLU A 69 -12.49 30.19 18.11
CA GLU A 69 -13.28 31.28 17.52
C GLU A 69 -13.81 32.22 18.62
N SER A 70 -14.28 31.67 19.74
CA SER A 70 -14.82 32.45 20.87
C SER A 70 -13.76 33.28 21.59
N LEU A 71 -12.48 32.94 21.44
CA LEU A 71 -11.37 33.66 22.10
C LEU A 71 -11.28 35.15 21.73
N VAL A 72 -11.80 35.57 20.58
CA VAL A 72 -11.79 36.97 20.14
C VAL A 72 -12.89 37.78 20.81
N GLU A 73 -14.06 37.17 21.00
CA GLU A 73 -15.24 37.83 21.58
C GLU A 73 -15.10 38.00 23.10
N ASP A 74 -14.41 37.06 23.75
CA ASP A 74 -14.28 36.99 25.20
C ASP A 74 -12.97 37.57 25.75
N ALA A 75 -12.24 38.38 24.97
CA ALA A 75 -10.90 38.90 25.22
C ALA A 75 -10.59 39.38 26.66
N GLU A 76 -11.58 39.96 27.36
CA GLU A 76 -11.47 40.54 28.72
C GLU A 76 -11.98 39.60 29.83
N THR A 77 -12.33 38.35 29.50
CA THR A 77 -12.85 37.37 30.45
C THR A 77 -11.79 36.99 31.47
N ALA A 78 -12.17 37.06 32.75
CA ALA A 78 -11.31 36.68 33.87
C ALA A 78 -11.08 35.16 33.90
N LEU A 79 -9.83 34.75 34.08
CA LEU A 79 -9.43 33.35 34.04
C LEU A 79 -9.37 32.69 35.43
N THR A 80 -9.68 31.40 35.46
CA THR A 80 -9.46 30.59 36.66
C THR A 80 -7.98 30.24 36.81
N HIS A 81 -7.51 30.13 38.06
CA HIS A 81 -6.14 29.69 38.35
C HIS A 81 -5.82 28.32 37.71
N GLY A 82 -6.81 27.43 37.62
CA GLY A 82 -6.65 26.12 36.98
C GLY A 82 -6.41 26.22 35.47
N ALA A 83 -7.13 27.10 34.77
CA ALA A 83 -6.91 27.33 33.34
C ALA A 83 -5.52 27.89 33.07
N VAL A 84 -5.07 28.87 33.87
CA VAL A 84 -3.72 29.44 33.74
C VAL A 84 -2.65 28.38 33.96
N ALA A 85 -2.77 27.56 35.00
CA ALA A 85 -1.81 26.50 35.29
C ALA A 85 -1.73 25.44 34.18
N ARG A 86 -2.87 25.07 33.58
CA ARG A 86 -2.89 24.16 32.41
C ARG A 86 -2.21 24.78 31.19
N ALA A 87 -2.52 26.04 30.90
CA ALA A 87 -1.94 26.75 29.77
C ALA A 87 -0.42 26.92 29.90
N ASP A 88 0.08 27.24 31.10
CA ASP A 88 1.52 27.31 31.40
C ASP A 88 2.22 25.97 31.19
N ALA A 89 1.64 24.86 31.68
CA ALA A 89 2.18 23.52 31.48
C ALA A 89 2.25 23.13 29.99
N MET A 90 1.20 23.44 29.22
CA MET A 90 1.17 23.21 27.78
C MET A 90 2.19 24.09 27.03
N CYS A 91 2.30 25.37 27.38
CA CYS A 91 3.27 26.30 26.80
C CYS A 91 4.70 25.80 27.00
N GLN A 92 5.04 25.33 28.20
CA GLN A 92 6.38 24.78 28.50
C GLN A 92 6.70 23.56 27.64
N ARG A 93 5.75 22.62 27.50
CA ARG A 93 5.91 21.45 26.62
C ARG A 93 6.13 21.86 25.16
N ARG A 94 5.30 22.77 24.65
CA ARG A 94 5.42 23.28 23.26
C ARG A 94 6.74 24.02 23.04
N ALA A 95 7.20 24.80 24.02
CA ALA A 95 8.48 25.52 23.97
C ALA A 95 9.70 24.58 23.92
N LEU A 96 9.57 23.34 24.42
CA LEU A 96 10.59 22.29 24.29
C LEU A 96 10.56 21.56 22.94
N GLY A 97 9.66 21.96 22.04
CA GLY A 97 9.53 21.39 20.70
C GLY A 97 8.48 20.29 20.58
N GLU A 98 7.77 19.92 21.65
CA GLU A 98 6.72 18.90 21.60
C GLU A 98 5.61 19.31 20.61
N PRO A 99 5.18 18.44 19.68
CA PRO A 99 4.11 18.74 18.74
C PRO A 99 2.86 19.28 19.43
N LEU A 100 2.25 20.32 18.84
CA LEU A 100 1.05 20.94 19.41
C LEU A 100 -0.04 19.91 19.70
N GLN A 101 -0.24 18.94 18.81
CA GLN A 101 -1.23 17.88 18.94
C GLN A 101 -1.03 17.05 20.21
N TYR A 102 0.21 16.63 20.51
CA TYR A 102 0.53 15.93 21.76
C TYR A 102 0.42 16.83 22.99
N VAL A 103 0.75 18.12 22.85
CA VAL A 103 0.57 19.11 23.91
C VAL A 103 -0.91 19.21 24.31
N LEU A 104 -1.81 19.28 23.33
CA LEU A 104 -3.27 19.31 23.54
C LEU A 104 -3.81 17.95 23.99
N GLY A 105 -3.23 16.85 23.52
CA GLY A 105 -3.61 15.48 23.85
C GLY A 105 -4.83 14.95 23.08
N ASN A 106 -5.45 15.79 22.25
CA ASN A 106 -6.53 15.45 21.33
C ASN A 106 -6.28 16.08 19.95
N TRP A 107 -6.82 15.47 18.90
CA TRP A 107 -6.78 16.00 17.56
C TRP A 107 -7.95 15.49 16.72
N THR A 108 -8.54 16.40 15.93
CA THR A 108 -9.61 16.03 15.00
C THR A 108 -9.06 15.24 13.83
N PHE A 109 -9.76 14.16 13.48
CA PHE A 109 -9.54 13.39 12.27
C PHE A 109 -10.89 13.01 11.67
N ARG A 110 -11.22 13.52 10.49
CA ARG A 110 -12.55 13.39 9.89
C ARG A 110 -13.64 13.85 10.86
N TYR A 111 -14.59 12.99 11.21
CA TYR A 111 -15.67 13.28 12.16
C TYR A 111 -15.34 12.83 13.60
N LEU A 112 -14.09 12.45 13.87
CA LEU A 112 -13.65 11.96 15.17
C LEU A 112 -12.80 13.02 15.87
N ASP A 113 -12.92 13.03 17.20
CA ASP A 113 -11.95 13.67 18.09
C ASP A 113 -11.13 12.55 18.75
N LEU A 114 -9.86 12.43 18.37
CA LEU A 114 -8.99 11.33 18.76
C LEU A 114 -8.03 11.82 19.85
N ALA A 115 -7.89 11.05 20.92
CA ALA A 115 -6.73 11.18 21.79
C ALA A 115 -5.45 10.88 20.99
N VAL A 116 -4.42 11.70 21.21
CA VAL A 116 -3.12 11.61 20.56
C VAL A 116 -2.00 11.85 21.56
N ASP A 117 -0.96 11.02 21.50
CA ASP A 117 0.27 11.17 22.27
C ASP A 117 1.40 10.37 21.61
N GLY A 118 2.60 10.42 22.19
CA GLY A 118 3.81 9.78 21.67
C GLY A 118 3.78 8.25 21.54
N ARG A 119 2.64 7.59 21.75
CA ARG A 119 2.46 6.15 21.50
C ARG A 119 2.19 5.81 20.03
N ALA A 120 1.72 6.77 19.23
CA ALA A 120 1.41 6.56 17.81
C ALA A 120 1.62 7.83 16.98
N LEU A 121 1.72 7.67 15.65
CA LEU A 121 1.79 8.77 14.69
C LEU A 121 0.61 9.75 14.88
N ILE A 122 0.89 11.05 14.83
CA ILE A 122 -0.17 12.06 14.80
C ILE A 122 -0.94 11.92 13.48
N PRO A 123 -2.28 11.73 13.50
CA PRO A 123 -3.08 11.63 12.28
C PRO A 123 -2.87 12.84 11.37
N ARG A 124 -2.62 12.59 10.08
CA ARG A 124 -2.34 13.63 9.10
C ARG A 124 -3.59 14.03 8.32
N PRO A 125 -3.75 15.30 7.94
CA PRO A 125 -4.86 15.75 7.08
C PRO A 125 -4.95 14.96 5.76
N GLU A 126 -3.80 14.60 5.19
CA GLU A 126 -3.72 13.81 3.96
C GLU A 126 -4.35 12.43 4.14
N THR A 127 -4.14 11.79 5.30
CA THR A 127 -4.71 10.48 5.64
C THR A 127 -6.24 10.55 5.76
N GLU A 128 -6.84 11.71 6.05
CA GLU A 128 -8.30 11.86 6.04
C GLU A 128 -8.90 11.65 4.65
N VAL A 129 -8.17 12.07 3.61
CA VAL A 129 -8.56 11.87 2.21
C VAL A 129 -8.53 10.38 1.86
N VAL A 130 -7.47 9.68 2.29
CA VAL A 130 -7.32 8.23 2.08
C VAL A 130 -8.46 7.45 2.74
N ALA A 131 -8.75 7.75 4.01
CA ALA A 131 -9.86 7.14 4.74
C ALA A 131 -11.22 7.47 4.10
N GLY A 132 -11.42 8.70 3.63
CA GLY A 132 -12.62 9.10 2.91
C GLY A 132 -12.84 8.34 1.61
N TYR A 133 -11.76 8.17 0.83
CA TYR A 133 -11.80 7.41 -0.41
C TYR A 133 -12.17 5.94 -0.15
N ALA A 134 -11.58 5.31 0.87
CA ALA A 134 -11.90 3.93 1.26
C ALA A 134 -13.37 3.77 1.67
N ILE A 135 -13.92 4.74 2.41
CA ILE A 135 -15.33 4.77 2.80
C ILE A 135 -16.25 4.87 1.57
N ASP A 136 -15.90 5.69 0.59
CA ASP A 136 -16.69 5.86 -0.63
C ASP A 136 -16.63 4.61 -1.54
N LEU A 137 -15.47 3.93 -1.61
CA LEU A 137 -15.36 2.61 -2.25
C LEU A 137 -16.34 1.61 -1.61
N LEU A 138 -16.36 1.53 -0.28
CA LEU A 138 -17.25 0.63 0.45
C LEU A 138 -18.74 0.98 0.28
N LYS A 139 -19.09 2.27 0.21
CA LYS A 139 -20.47 2.72 -0.10
C LYS A 139 -20.89 2.34 -1.52
N SER A 140 -19.96 2.37 -2.48
CA SER A 140 -20.22 2.02 -3.88
C SER A 140 -20.33 0.51 -4.15
N ARG A 141 -19.99 -0.32 -3.15
CA ARG A 141 -20.08 -1.78 -3.25
C ARG A 141 -21.50 -2.20 -3.61
N ARG A 142 -21.63 -3.13 -4.56
CA ARG A 142 -22.89 -3.85 -4.79
C ARG A 142 -23.17 -4.72 -3.56
N ASN A 143 -24.08 -4.26 -2.71
CA ASN A 143 -24.50 -4.99 -1.54
C ASN A 143 -25.42 -6.15 -1.95
N VAL A 144 -25.13 -7.34 -1.43
CA VAL A 144 -26.16 -8.34 -1.22
C VAL A 144 -26.83 -7.97 0.10
N ASP A 145 -28.15 -7.87 0.12
CA ASP A 145 -28.90 -7.40 1.29
C ASP A 145 -28.46 -8.12 2.57
N GLY A 146 -27.99 -7.35 3.56
CA GLY A 146 -27.57 -7.83 4.87
C GLY A 146 -26.11 -8.25 5.02
N GLU A 147 -25.32 -8.32 3.95
CA GLU A 147 -23.90 -8.72 4.02
C GLU A 147 -23.01 -7.58 4.55
N LYS A 148 -22.22 -7.84 5.59
CA LYS A 148 -21.25 -6.89 6.15
C LYS A 148 -20.05 -6.75 5.24
N ALA A 149 -19.49 -5.54 5.16
CA ALA A 149 -18.16 -5.37 4.60
C ALA A 149 -17.07 -5.72 5.61
N VAL A 150 -16.10 -6.55 5.21
CA VAL A 150 -14.97 -6.94 6.07
C VAL A 150 -13.73 -6.15 5.66
N VAL A 151 -13.22 -5.33 6.57
CA VAL A 151 -12.13 -4.38 6.32
C VAL A 151 -10.93 -4.69 7.18
N ALA A 152 -9.72 -4.59 6.65
CA ALA A 152 -8.50 -4.60 7.45
C ALA A 152 -7.76 -3.25 7.37
N ASP A 153 -7.33 -2.74 8.52
CA ASP A 153 -6.46 -1.56 8.65
C ASP A 153 -5.13 -1.98 9.28
N LEU A 154 -4.06 -2.05 8.48
CA LEU A 154 -2.76 -2.54 8.94
C LEU A 154 -1.85 -1.38 9.31
N GLY A 155 -1.29 -1.42 10.54
CA GLY A 155 -0.55 -0.28 11.11
C GLY A 155 -1.49 0.83 11.59
N THR A 156 -2.55 0.46 12.32
CA THR A 156 -3.68 1.34 12.66
C THR A 156 -3.30 2.54 13.53
N GLY A 157 -2.18 2.48 14.25
CA GLY A 157 -1.69 3.57 15.09
C GLY A 157 -2.71 3.96 16.17
N SER A 158 -3.20 5.20 16.10
CA SER A 158 -4.24 5.74 16.98
C SER A 158 -5.66 5.22 16.68
N GLY A 159 -5.81 4.38 15.66
CA GLY A 159 -7.10 3.89 15.15
C GLY A 159 -7.78 4.83 14.16
N ALA A 160 -7.12 5.90 13.69
CA ALA A 160 -7.75 6.97 12.93
C ALA A 160 -8.55 6.48 11.72
N ILE A 161 -7.97 5.62 10.89
CA ILE A 161 -8.61 5.05 9.69
C ILE A 161 -9.71 4.05 10.11
N ALA A 162 -9.36 3.02 10.89
CA ALA A 162 -10.29 1.99 11.34
C ALA A 162 -11.56 2.55 12.02
N LEU A 163 -11.39 3.49 12.94
CA LEU A 163 -12.50 4.09 13.69
C LEU A 163 -13.37 4.98 12.80
N SER A 164 -12.78 5.67 11.81
CA SER A 164 -13.52 6.50 10.87
C SER A 164 -14.42 5.64 9.98
N ILE A 165 -13.89 4.52 9.46
CA ILE A 165 -14.66 3.53 8.69
C ILE A 165 -15.82 2.97 9.54
N ALA A 166 -15.54 2.56 10.79
CA ALA A 166 -16.56 1.99 11.68
C ALA A 166 -17.63 3.01 12.12
N GLY A 167 -17.25 4.27 12.28
CA GLY A 167 -18.14 5.38 12.66
C GLY A 167 -19.09 5.79 11.53
N GLU A 168 -18.61 5.79 10.28
CA GLU A 168 -19.37 6.29 9.13
C GLU A 168 -20.20 5.22 8.41
N LEU A 169 -19.85 3.93 8.56
CA LEU A 169 -20.56 2.83 7.89
C LEU A 169 -21.37 1.98 8.88
N SER A 170 -22.63 1.68 8.55
CA SER A 170 -23.53 0.92 9.41
C SER A 170 -23.28 -0.59 9.38
N ASN A 171 -22.91 -1.15 8.23
CA ASN A 171 -22.77 -2.60 8.00
C ASN A 171 -21.33 -3.00 7.64
N VAL A 172 -20.41 -2.76 8.57
CA VAL A 172 -18.98 -3.05 8.43
C VAL A 172 -18.46 -3.81 9.64
N GLU A 173 -17.43 -4.63 9.42
CA GLU A 173 -16.56 -5.23 10.41
C GLU A 173 -15.11 -4.83 10.09
N VAL A 174 -14.41 -4.26 11.05
CA VAL A 174 -13.06 -3.69 10.87
C VAL A 174 -12.07 -4.46 11.74
N HIS A 175 -11.01 -4.98 11.14
CA HIS A 175 -9.90 -5.66 11.78
C HIS A 175 -8.66 -4.77 11.68
N ALA A 176 -8.29 -4.14 12.79
CA ALA A 176 -7.18 -3.22 12.87
C ALA A 176 -5.98 -3.91 13.54
N THR A 177 -4.80 -3.78 12.94
CA THR A 177 -3.58 -4.39 13.46
C THR A 177 -2.49 -3.35 13.70
N ASP A 178 -1.63 -3.61 14.69
CA ASP A 178 -0.42 -2.83 14.88
C ASP A 178 0.67 -3.69 15.56
N LEU A 179 1.92 -3.41 15.24
CA LEU A 179 3.07 -4.03 15.90
C LEU A 179 3.20 -3.53 17.34
N SER A 180 2.87 -2.25 17.57
CA SER A 180 3.01 -1.57 18.85
C SER A 180 1.82 -1.85 19.78
N HIS A 181 2.13 -2.41 20.95
CA HIS A 181 1.13 -2.57 22.00
C HIS A 181 0.60 -1.21 22.50
N GLU A 182 1.48 -0.21 22.58
CA GLU A 182 1.16 1.13 23.06
C GLU A 182 0.24 1.87 22.07
N ALA A 183 0.46 1.71 20.77
CA ALA A 183 -0.42 2.26 19.74
C ALA A 183 -1.82 1.64 19.85
N LEU A 184 -1.92 0.31 19.99
CA LEU A 184 -3.22 -0.35 20.20
C LEU A 184 -3.90 0.07 21.50
N ALA A 185 -3.15 0.37 22.56
CA ALA A 185 -3.72 0.91 23.80
C ALA A 185 -4.33 2.30 23.58
N LEU A 186 -3.69 3.15 22.77
CA LEU A 186 -4.25 4.43 22.36
C LEU A 186 -5.49 4.24 21.48
N ALA A 187 -5.42 3.37 20.46
CA ALA A 187 -6.55 3.06 19.58
C ALA A 187 -7.77 2.52 20.33
N ARG A 188 -7.57 1.68 21.36
CA ARG A 188 -8.65 1.21 22.24
C ARG A 188 -9.23 2.33 23.12
N SER A 189 -8.41 3.31 23.49
CA SER A 189 -8.90 4.49 24.23
C SER A 189 -9.80 5.35 23.33
N ASN A 190 -9.39 5.54 22.07
CA ASN A 190 -10.19 6.23 21.05
C ASN A 190 -11.47 5.45 20.69
N LEU A 191 -11.40 4.12 20.62
CA LEU A 191 -12.57 3.26 20.39
C LEU A 191 -13.67 3.50 21.43
N ALA A 192 -13.31 3.74 22.69
CA ALA A 192 -14.28 3.99 23.75
C ALA A 192 -15.12 5.26 23.49
N GLY A 193 -14.57 6.26 22.80
CA GLY A 193 -15.26 7.48 22.38
C GLY A 193 -16.25 7.27 21.23
N LEU A 194 -16.13 6.18 20.47
CA LEU A 194 -16.95 5.90 19.28
C LEU A 194 -18.36 5.34 19.62
N GLY A 195 -18.60 4.96 20.88
CA GLY A 195 -19.88 4.42 21.33
C GLY A 195 -20.26 3.10 20.65
N VAL A 196 -21.53 2.97 20.23
CA VAL A 196 -22.06 1.71 19.65
C VAL A 196 -21.37 1.28 18.36
N ALA A 197 -20.77 2.23 17.60
CA ALA A 197 -20.03 1.88 16.40
C ALA A 197 -18.72 1.14 16.72
N GLY A 198 -18.19 1.26 17.94
CA GLY A 198 -16.98 0.57 18.37
C GLY A 198 -17.10 -0.95 18.44
N VAL A 199 -18.32 -1.52 18.51
CA VAL A 199 -18.53 -2.98 18.50
C VAL A 199 -18.14 -3.64 17.17
N LYS A 200 -17.90 -2.83 16.13
CA LYS A 200 -17.52 -3.27 14.79
C LYS A 200 -16.02 -3.44 14.63
N VAL A 201 -15.21 -3.01 15.61
CA VAL A 201 -13.74 -2.94 15.47
C VAL A 201 -13.07 -3.97 16.36
N ASN A 202 -12.23 -4.79 15.75
CA ASN A 202 -11.38 -5.77 16.41
C ASN A 202 -9.92 -5.34 16.27
N PHE A 203 -9.15 -5.45 17.36
CA PHE A 203 -7.74 -5.05 17.39
C PHE A 203 -6.83 -6.26 17.65
N TYR A 204 -5.80 -6.41 16.82
CA TYR A 204 -4.83 -7.50 16.90
C TYR A 204 -3.40 -6.96 16.96
N LYS A 205 -2.59 -7.52 17.85
CA LYS A 205 -1.17 -7.18 17.96
C LYS A 205 -0.35 -8.18 17.14
N GLY A 206 0.48 -7.67 16.24
CA GLY A 206 1.42 -8.49 15.48
C GLY A 206 1.98 -7.73 14.29
N ASP A 207 2.79 -8.41 13.50
CA ASP A 207 3.41 -7.84 12.31
C ASP A 207 2.50 -8.02 11.09
N TRP A 208 2.12 -6.92 10.45
CA TRP A 208 1.27 -6.89 9.24
C TRP A 208 0.15 -7.93 9.21
N PHE A 209 0.32 -8.96 8.36
CA PHE A 209 -0.64 -10.02 8.09
C PHE A 209 -0.62 -11.14 9.13
N ASP A 210 0.51 -11.36 9.83
CA ASP A 210 0.63 -12.40 10.87
C ASP A 210 -0.26 -12.09 12.08
N ALA A 211 -0.68 -10.84 12.23
CA ALA A 211 -1.61 -10.40 13.26
C ALA A 211 -3.08 -10.73 12.94
N LEU A 212 -3.42 -10.89 11.66
CA LEU A 212 -4.80 -11.10 11.23
C LEU A 212 -5.24 -12.55 11.46
N PRO A 213 -6.50 -12.80 11.87
CA PRO A 213 -7.06 -14.15 11.90
C PRO A 213 -7.04 -14.82 10.53
N GLU A 214 -6.53 -16.05 10.45
CA GLU A 214 -6.39 -16.80 9.19
C GLU A 214 -7.73 -16.98 8.45
N GLU A 215 -8.86 -16.97 9.18
CA GLU A 215 -10.20 -17.11 8.59
C GLU A 215 -10.61 -15.92 7.71
N LEU A 216 -9.91 -14.79 7.82
CA LEU A 216 -10.14 -13.62 6.96
C LEU A 216 -9.43 -13.73 5.60
N ALA A 217 -8.54 -14.72 5.41
CA ALA A 217 -7.83 -14.90 4.15
C ALA A 217 -8.82 -15.11 2.99
N GLY A 218 -8.66 -14.33 1.93
CA GLY A 218 -9.57 -14.29 0.79
C GLY A 218 -10.97 -13.72 1.07
N GLY A 219 -11.20 -13.13 2.25
CA GLY A 219 -12.50 -12.62 2.69
C GLY A 219 -12.62 -11.09 2.75
N LEU A 220 -11.50 -10.36 2.68
CA LEU A 220 -11.52 -8.90 2.87
C LEU A 220 -12.12 -8.18 1.67
N ASP A 221 -13.07 -7.29 1.94
CA ASP A 221 -13.61 -6.31 1.01
C ASP A 221 -12.65 -5.17 0.72
N LEU A 222 -11.92 -4.75 1.75
CA LEU A 222 -10.97 -3.65 1.67
C LEU A 222 -9.81 -3.90 2.64
N LEU A 223 -8.59 -3.73 2.16
CA LEU A 223 -7.39 -3.63 2.96
C LEU A 223 -6.82 -2.23 2.77
N ILE A 224 -6.64 -1.52 3.87
CA ILE A 224 -6.07 -0.19 3.91
C ILE A 224 -4.85 -0.15 4.83
N SER A 225 -3.88 0.69 4.49
CA SER A 225 -2.75 0.99 5.38
C SER A 225 -2.17 2.36 5.07
N ASN A 226 -1.77 3.05 6.12
CA ASN A 226 -0.77 4.12 6.07
C ASN A 226 0.53 3.58 6.70
N PRO A 227 1.35 2.82 5.95
CA PRO A 227 2.56 2.22 6.50
C PRO A 227 3.68 3.26 6.65
N PRO A 228 4.73 2.96 7.43
CA PRO A 228 5.97 3.73 7.38
C PRO A 228 6.53 3.71 5.95
N TYR A 229 6.77 4.87 5.37
CA TYR A 229 7.27 5.01 3.99
C TYR A 229 8.42 6.01 3.85
N VAL A 230 8.83 6.66 4.95
CA VAL A 230 9.94 7.61 4.93
C VAL A 230 11.26 6.85 4.82
N PRO A 231 12.15 7.18 3.86
CA PRO A 231 13.46 6.55 3.77
C PRO A 231 14.32 6.80 5.01
N SER A 232 15.05 5.77 5.44
CA SER A 232 15.95 5.83 6.60
C SER A 232 17.10 6.84 6.53
N ASN A 233 17.40 7.36 5.34
CA ASN A 233 18.46 8.34 5.10
C ASN A 233 17.98 9.79 5.02
N VAL A 234 16.68 10.05 5.25
CA VAL A 234 16.11 11.40 5.22
C VAL A 234 16.15 12.03 6.61
N ASP A 235 16.68 13.25 6.69
CA ASP A 235 16.64 14.05 7.90
C ASP A 235 15.21 14.58 8.13
N LEU A 236 14.61 14.18 9.24
CA LEU A 236 13.28 14.65 9.65
C LEU A 236 13.38 15.92 10.50
N PRO A 237 12.39 16.83 10.44
CA PRO A 237 12.31 17.94 11.37
C PRO A 237 12.34 17.46 12.82
N SER A 238 13.02 18.18 13.72
CA SER A 238 13.16 17.79 15.14
C SER A 238 11.81 17.55 15.83
N ALA A 239 10.78 18.34 15.50
CA ALA A 239 9.43 18.15 16.03
C ALA A 239 8.83 16.76 15.71
N VAL A 240 9.26 16.14 14.61
CA VAL A 240 8.85 14.78 14.21
C VAL A 240 9.84 13.76 14.76
N ALA A 241 11.13 13.95 14.50
CA ALA A 241 12.19 12.99 14.84
C ALA A 241 12.31 12.72 16.34
N ASP A 242 12.13 13.75 17.18
CA ASP A 242 12.35 13.66 18.62
C ASP A 242 11.10 13.18 19.39
N TRP A 243 9.91 13.24 18.77
CA TRP A 243 8.63 13.05 19.48
C TRP A 243 7.74 11.96 18.93
N GLU A 244 7.72 11.74 17.61
CA GLU A 244 6.87 10.72 17.01
C GLU A 244 7.61 9.37 16.93
N PRO A 245 6.92 8.23 17.09
CA PRO A 245 7.57 6.92 17.03
C PRO A 245 8.24 6.69 15.68
N SER A 246 9.57 6.52 15.67
CA SER A 246 10.33 6.31 14.43
C SER A 246 9.83 5.10 13.64
N VAL A 247 9.38 4.05 14.33
CA VAL A 247 8.79 2.82 13.73
C VAL A 247 7.50 3.09 12.96
N ALA A 248 6.81 4.20 13.22
CA ALA A 248 5.58 4.58 12.51
C ALA A 248 5.85 5.48 11.29
N LEU A 249 7.10 5.92 11.09
CA LEU A 249 7.49 6.87 10.06
C LEU A 249 8.50 6.27 9.08
N VAL A 250 9.57 5.72 9.63
CA VAL A 250 10.78 5.33 8.90
C VAL A 250 10.69 3.86 8.48
N ALA A 251 10.85 3.64 7.19
CA ALA A 251 11.06 2.34 6.61
C ALA A 251 12.51 2.19 6.13
N GLU A 252 12.98 0.93 6.09
CA GLU A 252 14.34 0.63 5.67
C GLU A 252 14.61 1.09 4.23
N GLN A 253 15.89 1.31 3.92
CA GLN A 253 16.37 1.66 2.58
C GLN A 253 15.67 2.92 2.03
N ASP A 254 14.98 2.78 0.89
CA ASP A 254 14.26 3.82 0.17
C ASP A 254 12.82 4.02 0.67
N GLY A 255 12.46 3.39 1.79
CA GLY A 255 11.14 3.47 2.39
C GLY A 255 10.06 2.64 1.68
N PHE A 256 10.42 1.84 0.67
CA PHE A 256 9.44 1.14 -0.17
C PHE A 256 9.12 -0.29 0.30
N ILE A 257 9.85 -0.82 1.28
CA ILE A 257 9.77 -2.23 1.68
C ILE A 257 8.37 -2.65 2.17
N HIS A 258 7.69 -1.82 2.96
CA HIS A 258 6.35 -2.14 3.46
C HIS A 258 5.29 -2.00 2.37
N LEU A 259 5.43 -1.02 1.47
CA LEU A 259 4.55 -0.86 0.32
C LEU A 259 4.64 -2.08 -0.61
N ASP A 260 5.85 -2.59 -0.83
CA ASP A 260 6.08 -3.81 -1.60
C ASP A 260 5.45 -5.05 -0.94
N LEU A 261 5.71 -5.25 0.36
CA LEU A 261 5.14 -6.34 1.15
C LEU A 261 3.60 -6.32 1.11
N LEU A 262 3.00 -5.17 1.43
CA LEU A 262 1.55 -5.00 1.50
C LEU A 262 0.90 -5.26 0.14
N THR A 263 1.46 -4.72 -0.94
CA THR A 263 0.93 -4.91 -2.29
C THR A 263 0.98 -6.38 -2.72
N ARG A 264 2.03 -7.12 -2.34
CA ARG A 264 2.17 -8.55 -2.67
C ARG A 264 1.20 -9.40 -1.86
N SER A 265 1.26 -9.27 -0.54
CA SER A 265 0.56 -10.16 0.38
C SER A 265 -0.95 -9.88 0.43
N ALA A 266 -1.40 -8.64 0.20
CA ALA A 266 -2.83 -8.32 0.19
C ALA A 266 -3.64 -9.14 -0.83
N ARG A 267 -3.02 -9.65 -1.91
CA ARG A 267 -3.65 -10.58 -2.86
C ARG A 267 -4.26 -11.80 -2.21
N GLU A 268 -3.66 -12.29 -1.13
CA GLU A 268 -4.09 -13.51 -0.45
C GLU A 268 -5.26 -13.26 0.50
N TRP A 269 -5.38 -12.03 1.00
CA TRP A 269 -6.37 -11.62 1.99
C TRP A 269 -7.63 -11.02 1.36
N LEU A 270 -7.48 -10.34 0.23
CA LEU A 270 -8.62 -9.77 -0.49
C LEU A 270 -9.47 -10.86 -1.13
N ARG A 271 -10.77 -10.70 -1.00
CA ARG A 271 -11.74 -11.46 -1.80
C ARG A 271 -11.71 -10.98 -3.26
N PRO A 272 -12.22 -11.77 -4.23
CA PRO A 272 -12.39 -11.28 -5.60
C PRO A 272 -13.17 -9.95 -5.60
N SER A 273 -12.75 -8.97 -6.40
CA SER A 273 -13.28 -7.60 -6.37
C SER A 273 -13.01 -6.76 -5.12
N GLY A 274 -12.24 -7.26 -4.15
CA GLY A 274 -11.80 -6.50 -2.97
C GLY A 274 -10.76 -5.42 -3.31
N TRP A 275 -10.70 -4.37 -2.50
CA TRP A 275 -9.87 -3.18 -2.72
C TRP A 275 -8.62 -3.15 -1.83
N LEU A 276 -7.50 -2.74 -2.39
CA LEU A 276 -6.29 -2.34 -1.70
C LEU A 276 -6.17 -0.81 -1.76
N VAL A 277 -5.92 -0.16 -0.63
CA VAL A 277 -5.66 1.28 -0.54
C VAL A 277 -4.40 1.51 0.29
N LEU A 278 -3.35 2.08 -0.31
CA LEU A 278 -2.07 2.31 0.37
C LEU A 278 -1.67 3.77 0.26
N GLU A 279 -1.51 4.44 1.41
CA GLU A 279 -0.86 5.75 1.48
C GLU A 279 0.65 5.60 1.26
N CYS A 280 1.26 6.55 0.54
CA CYS A 280 2.70 6.60 0.33
C CYS A 280 3.18 8.03 0.07
N GLY A 281 4.51 8.24 0.05
CA GLY A 281 5.08 9.52 -0.37
C GLY A 281 4.78 9.79 -1.85
N SER A 282 4.62 11.07 -2.23
CA SER A 282 4.24 11.45 -3.60
C SER A 282 5.16 10.88 -4.69
N GLU A 283 6.47 10.89 -4.43
CA GLU A 283 7.50 10.33 -5.33
C GLU A 283 7.43 8.80 -5.48
N GLN A 284 6.76 8.10 -4.55
CA GLN A 284 6.63 6.63 -4.56
C GLN A 284 5.37 6.16 -5.31
N THR A 285 4.39 7.05 -5.55
CA THR A 285 3.08 6.69 -6.12
C THR A 285 3.18 6.03 -7.50
N SER A 286 4.03 6.54 -8.39
CA SER A 286 4.21 5.95 -9.73
C SER A 286 4.80 4.54 -9.66
N ARG A 287 5.77 4.31 -8.76
CA ARG A 287 6.36 2.98 -8.55
C ARG A 287 5.36 2.00 -7.93
N LEU A 288 4.57 2.46 -6.96
CA LEU A 288 3.53 1.66 -6.33
C LEU A 288 2.41 1.30 -7.30
N HIS A 289 2.02 2.23 -8.17
CA HIS A 289 1.05 2.00 -9.25
C HIS A 289 1.55 0.90 -10.21
N ALA A 290 2.78 1.02 -10.70
CA ALA A 290 3.39 0.01 -11.57
C ALA A 290 3.50 -1.36 -10.87
N LEU A 291 3.88 -1.38 -9.59
CA LEU A 291 3.93 -2.61 -8.80
C LEU A 291 2.55 -3.25 -8.68
N ALA A 292 1.50 -2.50 -8.34
CA ALA A 292 0.15 -3.04 -8.22
C ALA A 292 -0.34 -3.65 -9.55
N ILE A 293 -0.06 -2.99 -10.68
CA ILE A 293 -0.32 -3.59 -12.00
C ILE A 293 0.45 -4.89 -12.13
N ALA A 294 1.76 -4.90 -11.89
CA ALA A 294 2.59 -6.11 -11.99
C ALA A 294 2.10 -7.26 -11.08
N ARG A 295 1.54 -6.95 -9.91
CA ARG A 295 0.91 -7.92 -8.98
C ARG A 295 -0.48 -8.40 -9.39
N GLY A 296 -0.92 -8.03 -10.59
CA GLY A 296 -2.15 -8.54 -11.17
C GLY A 296 -3.40 -7.88 -10.63
N TYR A 297 -3.29 -6.69 -10.02
CA TYR A 297 -4.46 -5.88 -9.72
C TYR A 297 -5.02 -5.22 -10.98
N GLU A 298 -6.32 -4.94 -10.95
CA GLU A 298 -7.05 -4.13 -11.93
C GLU A 298 -7.48 -2.80 -11.31
N ASN A 299 -8.01 -1.89 -12.13
CA ASN A 299 -8.50 -0.57 -11.69
C ASN A 299 -7.50 0.19 -10.82
N VAL A 300 -6.21 0.10 -11.18
CA VAL A 300 -5.12 0.73 -10.43
C VAL A 300 -5.09 2.22 -10.73
N ALA A 301 -5.26 3.05 -9.70
CA ALA A 301 -5.27 4.50 -9.82
C ALA A 301 -4.47 5.17 -8.71
N ILE A 302 -3.91 6.34 -9.03
CA ILE A 302 -3.26 7.23 -8.07
C ILE A 302 -4.30 8.24 -7.60
N GLY A 303 -4.40 8.44 -6.30
CA GLY A 303 -5.24 9.46 -5.68
C GLY A 303 -4.42 10.60 -5.10
N ASP A 304 -4.96 11.81 -5.21
CA ASP A 304 -4.33 13.03 -4.71
C ASP A 304 -4.96 13.46 -3.38
N ASP A 305 -4.21 14.21 -2.57
CA ASP A 305 -4.72 14.93 -1.41
C ASP A 305 -5.40 16.26 -1.79
N LEU A 306 -5.88 17.01 -0.78
CA LEU A 306 -6.57 18.29 -1.01
C LEU A 306 -5.66 19.40 -1.58
N SER A 307 -4.34 19.22 -1.51
CA SER A 307 -3.37 20.14 -2.15
C SER A 307 -3.10 19.79 -3.62
N GLY A 308 -3.63 18.67 -4.11
CA GLY A 308 -3.39 18.14 -5.44
C GLY A 308 -2.10 17.33 -5.56
N ALA A 309 -1.45 16.98 -4.44
CA ALA A 309 -0.28 16.12 -4.45
C ALA A 309 -0.71 14.65 -4.39
N SER A 310 -0.10 13.81 -5.24
CA SER A 310 -0.35 12.37 -5.23
C SER A 310 0.06 11.77 -3.89
N ARG A 311 -0.80 10.93 -3.33
CA ARG A 311 -0.70 10.53 -1.92
C ARG A 311 -1.00 9.07 -1.64
N PHE A 312 -1.81 8.42 -2.47
CA PHE A 312 -2.15 7.01 -2.28
C PHE A 312 -2.37 6.30 -3.60
N VAL A 313 -2.23 4.97 -3.58
CA VAL A 313 -2.60 4.10 -4.70
C VAL A 313 -3.77 3.24 -4.28
N VAL A 314 -4.76 3.13 -5.17
CA VAL A 314 -5.86 2.19 -5.06
C VAL A 314 -5.75 1.13 -6.13
N ALA A 315 -6.09 -0.10 -5.78
CA ALA A 315 -6.00 -1.24 -6.67
C ALA A 315 -7.07 -2.26 -6.30
N ARG A 316 -7.59 -3.01 -7.27
CA ARG A 316 -8.65 -3.98 -7.04
C ARG A 316 -8.21 -5.39 -7.42
N LYS A 317 -8.51 -6.37 -6.58
CA LYS A 317 -8.33 -7.78 -6.95
C LYS A 317 -9.37 -8.13 -8.04
N PRO A 318 -8.97 -8.73 -9.17
CA PRO A 318 -9.90 -9.12 -10.22
C PRO A 318 -11.03 -10.04 -9.71
N ILE A 319 -12.18 -10.01 -10.38
CA ILE A 319 -13.34 -10.84 -10.02
C ILE A 319 -13.16 -12.30 -10.45
N ASP A 320 -12.42 -12.51 -11.53
CA ASP A 320 -12.15 -13.77 -12.22
C ASP A 320 -10.81 -14.39 -11.80
N ASP A 321 -10.30 -13.96 -10.64
CA ASP A 321 -9.09 -14.52 -10.05
C ASP A 321 -9.30 -16.01 -9.73
N VAL A 322 -8.31 -16.84 -10.05
CA VAL A 322 -8.37 -18.27 -9.71
C VAL A 322 -8.31 -18.46 -8.20
N ALA A 323 -8.82 -19.61 -7.72
CA ALA A 323 -8.77 -19.91 -6.30
C ALA A 323 -7.31 -19.90 -5.79
N ASN A 324 -7.06 -19.26 -4.64
CA ASN A 324 -5.71 -19.16 -4.05
C ASN A 324 -5.05 -20.55 -3.92
N SER A 325 -5.82 -21.58 -3.56
CA SER A 325 -5.33 -22.96 -3.44
C SER A 325 -4.81 -23.53 -4.77
N GLN A 326 -5.47 -23.24 -5.89
CA GLN A 326 -5.01 -23.66 -7.23
C GLN A 326 -3.74 -22.91 -7.65
N ARG A 327 -3.67 -21.60 -7.41
CA ARG A 327 -2.45 -20.80 -7.67
C ARG A 327 -1.25 -21.33 -6.87
N LEU A 328 -1.41 -21.53 -5.56
CA LEU A 328 -0.34 -22.02 -4.69
C LEU A 328 0.12 -23.43 -5.08
N ALA A 329 -0.81 -24.32 -5.48
CA ALA A 329 -0.45 -25.63 -6.01
C ALA A 329 0.37 -25.51 -7.32
N ALA A 330 -0.03 -24.63 -8.23
CA ALA A 330 0.71 -24.35 -9.46
C ALA A 330 2.11 -23.77 -9.18
N GLU A 331 2.24 -22.86 -8.21
CA GLU A 331 3.54 -22.32 -7.78
C GLU A 331 4.47 -23.43 -7.31
N GLN A 332 3.98 -24.30 -6.43
CA GLN A 332 4.78 -25.40 -5.91
C GLN A 332 5.21 -26.37 -7.01
N ALA A 333 4.29 -26.72 -7.92
CA ALA A 333 4.59 -27.61 -9.04
C ALA A 333 5.68 -27.03 -9.96
N LEU A 334 5.58 -25.76 -10.33
CA LEU A 334 6.59 -25.10 -11.17
C LEU A 334 7.96 -25.03 -10.47
N ARG A 335 8.00 -24.77 -9.15
CA ARG A 335 9.25 -24.81 -8.37
C ARG A 335 9.87 -26.20 -8.30
N ASN A 336 9.06 -27.25 -8.38
CA ASN A 336 9.51 -28.64 -8.43
C ASN A 336 9.97 -29.09 -9.83
N GLY A 337 9.92 -28.21 -10.84
CA GLY A 337 10.22 -28.56 -12.24
C GLY A 337 9.09 -29.32 -12.95
N GLU A 338 7.89 -29.31 -12.38
CA GLU A 338 6.72 -30.02 -12.90
C GLU A 338 5.92 -29.13 -13.86
N LEU A 339 5.11 -29.78 -14.72
CA LEU A 339 4.28 -29.10 -15.70
C LEU A 339 2.95 -28.65 -15.10
N VAL A 340 2.50 -27.46 -15.49
CA VAL A 340 1.19 -26.91 -15.12
C VAL A 340 0.40 -26.55 -16.37
N VAL A 341 -0.88 -26.88 -16.42
CA VAL A 341 -1.81 -26.34 -17.43
C VAL A 341 -2.68 -25.28 -16.80
N ALA A 342 -2.83 -24.15 -17.49
CA ALA A 342 -3.50 -22.96 -16.96
C ALA A 342 -4.29 -22.20 -18.04
N PRO A 343 -5.44 -21.59 -17.72
CA PRO A 343 -6.11 -20.69 -18.66
C PRO A 343 -5.26 -19.42 -18.86
N THR A 344 -5.32 -18.85 -20.06
CA THR A 344 -4.68 -17.55 -20.38
C THR A 344 -5.68 -16.65 -21.10
N ASP A 345 -5.32 -15.40 -21.38
CA ASP A 345 -6.15 -14.53 -22.23
C ASP A 345 -6.21 -14.94 -23.70
N THR A 346 -5.53 -16.02 -24.09
CA THR A 346 -5.49 -16.51 -25.48
C THR A 346 -6.04 -17.93 -25.59
N LEU A 347 -5.19 -18.93 -25.36
CA LEU A 347 -5.51 -20.34 -25.28
C LEU A 347 -4.94 -20.89 -23.96
N PRO A 348 -5.48 -21.98 -23.38
CA PRO A 348 -4.84 -22.61 -22.23
C PRO A 348 -3.37 -22.92 -22.52
N GLY A 349 -2.49 -22.58 -21.59
CA GLY A 349 -1.04 -22.69 -21.72
C GLY A 349 -0.49 -23.88 -20.94
N LEU A 350 0.51 -24.55 -21.53
CA LEU A 350 1.39 -25.48 -20.83
C LEU A 350 2.61 -24.72 -20.31
N LEU A 351 2.67 -24.60 -18.99
CA LEU A 351 3.68 -23.85 -18.25
C LEU A 351 4.74 -24.81 -17.71
N ALA A 352 6.00 -24.42 -17.90
CA ALA A 352 7.18 -25.03 -17.32
C ALA A 352 8.13 -23.90 -16.90
N SER A 353 8.83 -24.07 -15.78
CA SER A 353 9.84 -23.11 -15.32
C SER A 353 10.92 -22.94 -16.39
N TYR A 354 11.13 -21.71 -16.86
CA TYR A 354 12.11 -21.44 -17.92
C TYR A 354 13.56 -21.55 -17.43
N ALA A 355 13.78 -21.39 -16.12
CA ALA A 355 15.09 -21.59 -15.51
C ALA A 355 15.51 -23.06 -15.42
N ASP A 356 14.58 -24.00 -15.63
CA ASP A 356 14.81 -25.45 -15.58
C ASP A 356 14.74 -26.04 -17.00
N GLU A 357 15.91 -26.33 -17.57
CA GLU A 357 16.04 -26.93 -18.91
C GLU A 357 15.28 -28.26 -19.02
N ALA A 358 15.27 -29.09 -17.97
CA ALA A 358 14.57 -30.36 -17.99
C ALA A 358 13.05 -30.17 -18.01
N ALA A 359 12.53 -29.18 -17.27
CA ALA A 359 11.12 -28.81 -17.30
C ALA A 359 10.70 -28.27 -18.68
N VAL A 360 11.52 -27.39 -19.28
CA VAL A 360 11.25 -26.90 -20.64
C VAL A 360 11.24 -28.06 -21.63
N MET A 361 12.24 -28.94 -21.61
CA MET A 361 12.28 -30.12 -22.47
C MET A 361 11.09 -31.07 -22.25
N SER A 362 10.62 -31.20 -21.00
CA SER A 362 9.41 -31.97 -20.68
C SER A 362 8.16 -31.37 -21.33
N SER A 363 8.05 -30.04 -21.39
CA SER A 363 6.92 -29.37 -22.04
C SER A 363 6.82 -29.67 -23.55
N TYR A 364 7.96 -29.86 -24.23
CA TYR A 364 8.00 -30.27 -25.64
C TYR A 364 7.52 -31.71 -25.82
N ARG A 365 8.02 -32.62 -24.98
CA ARG A 365 7.65 -34.03 -24.99
C ARG A 365 6.16 -34.22 -24.69
N ALA A 366 5.61 -33.45 -23.76
CA ALA A 366 4.20 -33.49 -23.41
C ALA A 366 3.28 -33.20 -24.60
N LYS A 367 3.78 -32.45 -25.59
CA LYS A 367 3.05 -31.98 -26.76
C LYS A 367 3.44 -32.65 -28.08
N ASP A 368 4.39 -33.59 -28.05
CA ASP A 368 5.05 -34.10 -29.26
C ASP A 368 5.56 -32.97 -30.19
N ARG A 369 6.08 -31.89 -29.61
CA ARG A 369 6.55 -30.72 -30.35
C ARG A 369 8.01 -30.90 -30.80
N PRO A 370 8.36 -30.59 -32.06
CA PRO A 370 9.75 -30.53 -32.49
C PRO A 370 10.55 -29.47 -31.70
N PHE A 371 11.73 -29.84 -31.20
CA PHE A 371 12.58 -28.97 -30.38
C PHE A 371 13.10 -27.74 -31.14
N GLU A 372 13.12 -27.79 -32.47
CA GLU A 372 13.55 -26.69 -33.33
C GLU A 372 12.51 -25.55 -33.40
N GLN A 373 11.28 -25.80 -32.95
CA GLN A 373 10.22 -24.79 -32.98
C GLN A 373 10.10 -24.05 -31.64
N PRO A 374 10.60 -22.81 -31.53
CA PRO A 374 10.58 -22.07 -30.28
C PRO A 374 9.16 -21.84 -29.76
N VAL A 375 9.06 -21.69 -28.44
CA VAL A 375 7.84 -21.28 -27.74
C VAL A 375 8.09 -19.93 -27.07
N PRO A 376 7.06 -19.08 -26.96
CA PRO A 376 7.20 -17.83 -26.22
C PRO A 376 7.42 -18.09 -24.73
N ILE A 377 8.17 -17.21 -24.08
CA ILE A 377 8.34 -17.18 -22.63
C ILE A 377 7.41 -16.14 -22.05
N LEU A 378 6.58 -16.57 -21.11
CA LEU A 378 5.72 -15.68 -20.35
C LEU A 378 6.51 -15.01 -19.23
N VAL A 379 6.30 -13.71 -19.09
CA VAL A 379 6.91 -12.85 -18.08
C VAL A 379 5.84 -12.09 -17.31
N SER A 380 6.12 -11.67 -16.07
CA SER A 380 5.18 -10.92 -15.23
C SER A 380 5.00 -9.46 -15.65
N GLY A 381 5.96 -8.91 -16.40
CA GLY A 381 5.96 -7.52 -16.85
C GLY A 381 7.21 -7.13 -17.63
N ILE A 382 7.35 -5.83 -17.92
CA ILE A 382 8.46 -5.26 -18.69
C ILE A 382 9.80 -5.47 -17.98
N GLU A 383 9.88 -5.23 -16.67
CA GLU A 383 11.12 -5.39 -15.91
C GLU A 383 11.70 -6.81 -16.01
N GLN A 384 10.84 -7.84 -15.88
CA GLN A 384 11.27 -9.23 -16.03
C GLN A 384 11.60 -9.57 -17.50
N ALA A 385 10.93 -8.95 -18.48
CA ALA A 385 11.30 -9.07 -19.90
C ALA A 385 12.71 -8.52 -20.16
N GLU A 386 13.05 -7.35 -19.61
CA GLU A 386 14.35 -6.70 -19.79
C GLU A 386 15.52 -7.50 -19.21
N GLN A 387 15.26 -8.40 -18.26
CA GLN A 387 16.25 -9.37 -17.76
C GLN A 387 16.59 -10.44 -18.81
N LEU A 388 15.66 -10.76 -19.70
CA LEU A 388 15.80 -11.82 -20.71
C LEU A 388 16.22 -11.28 -22.08
N VAL A 389 15.65 -10.14 -22.50
CA VAL A 389 15.80 -9.58 -23.84
C VAL A 389 16.20 -8.11 -23.83
N VAL A 390 16.72 -7.64 -24.95
CA VAL A 390 16.99 -6.23 -25.21
C VAL A 390 15.77 -5.61 -25.89
N LEU A 391 15.11 -4.67 -25.18
CA LEU A 391 13.97 -3.94 -25.71
C LEU A 391 14.43 -2.64 -26.36
N ASN A 392 14.26 -2.54 -27.68
CA ASN A 392 14.44 -1.29 -28.42
C ASN A 392 13.18 -0.40 -28.33
N ASP A 393 13.28 0.84 -28.81
CA ASP A 393 12.20 1.83 -28.68
C ASP A 393 10.89 1.36 -29.35
N LYS A 394 10.99 0.67 -30.50
CA LYS A 394 9.81 0.12 -31.19
C LYS A 394 9.12 -0.97 -30.36
N ALA A 395 9.91 -1.86 -29.76
CA ALA A 395 9.39 -2.88 -28.87
C ALA A 395 8.69 -2.22 -27.68
N ARG A 396 9.31 -1.21 -27.04
CA ARG A 396 8.70 -0.49 -25.91
C ARG A 396 7.36 0.15 -26.26
N LEU A 397 7.25 0.82 -27.41
CA LEU A 397 5.98 1.40 -27.87
C LEU A 397 4.88 0.34 -28.06
N LEU A 398 5.23 -0.83 -28.60
CA LEU A 398 4.29 -1.94 -28.71
C LEU A 398 3.87 -2.47 -27.35
N LEU A 399 4.82 -2.63 -26.42
CA LEU A 399 4.54 -3.12 -25.07
C LEU A 399 3.65 -2.15 -24.30
N GLU A 400 3.91 -0.84 -24.36
CA GLU A 400 3.08 0.18 -23.71
C GLU A 400 1.62 0.14 -24.15
N ARG A 401 1.37 -0.22 -25.41
CA ARG A 401 0.01 -0.26 -25.98
C ARG A 401 -0.70 -1.60 -25.77
N HIS A 402 0.04 -2.70 -25.82
CA HIS A 402 -0.54 -4.04 -25.97
C HIS A 402 -0.22 -5.00 -24.82
N TRP A 403 0.62 -4.61 -23.85
CA TRP A 403 0.86 -5.38 -22.62
C TRP A 403 0.21 -4.75 -21.39
N PRO A 404 -0.29 -5.58 -20.45
CA PRO A 404 -0.47 -7.04 -20.54
C PRO A 404 -1.48 -7.46 -21.62
N GLY A 405 -1.23 -8.57 -22.33
CA GLY A 405 -2.15 -9.00 -23.39
C GLY A 405 -1.60 -10.02 -24.39
N ALA A 406 -2.26 -10.08 -25.54
CA ALA A 406 -2.07 -11.11 -26.56
C ALA A 406 -0.97 -10.77 -27.59
N LEU A 407 0.03 -9.97 -27.20
CA LEU A 407 1.19 -9.67 -28.03
C LEU A 407 2.41 -10.46 -27.55
N THR A 408 3.09 -11.15 -28.45
CA THR A 408 4.43 -11.71 -28.25
C THR A 408 5.41 -10.94 -29.10
N ILE A 409 6.47 -10.41 -28.49
CA ILE A 409 7.57 -9.79 -29.23
C ILE A 409 8.75 -10.77 -29.31
N VAL A 410 9.38 -10.85 -30.47
CA VAL A 410 10.68 -11.50 -30.64
C VAL A 410 11.74 -10.41 -30.61
N ALA A 411 12.69 -10.55 -29.69
CA ALA A 411 13.76 -9.59 -29.45
C ALA A 411 15.09 -10.31 -29.25
N GLU A 412 16.19 -9.57 -29.36
CA GLU A 412 17.53 -10.10 -29.10
C GLU A 412 17.66 -10.53 -27.64
N ARG A 413 18.20 -11.72 -27.41
CA ARG A 413 18.46 -12.22 -26.08
C ARG A 413 19.61 -11.43 -25.45
N ARG A 414 19.46 -11.02 -24.19
CA ARG A 414 20.50 -10.26 -23.48
C ARG A 414 21.76 -11.10 -23.19
N ASN A 415 21.58 -12.38 -22.84
CA ASN A 415 22.66 -13.26 -22.39
C ASN A 415 22.75 -14.52 -23.24
N GLY A 416 23.68 -14.53 -24.21
CA GLY A 416 24.02 -15.70 -25.00
C GLY A 416 22.88 -16.18 -25.89
N VAL A 417 22.65 -17.50 -25.90
CA VAL A 417 21.59 -18.14 -26.67
C VAL A 417 20.55 -18.77 -25.75
N ASP A 418 19.35 -19.02 -26.27
CA ASP A 418 18.35 -19.81 -25.56
C ASP A 418 18.94 -21.18 -25.18
N PRO A 419 18.86 -21.60 -23.90
CA PRO A 419 19.52 -22.81 -23.43
C PRO A 419 18.96 -24.08 -24.08
N VAL A 420 17.73 -24.04 -24.58
CA VAL A 420 17.07 -25.20 -25.20
C VAL A 420 17.21 -25.16 -26.73
N HIS A 421 17.07 -23.99 -27.35
CA HIS A 421 16.99 -23.82 -28.80
C HIS A 421 18.29 -23.35 -29.45
N GLY A 422 19.20 -22.78 -28.67
CA GLY A 422 20.41 -22.15 -29.21
C GLY A 422 20.17 -20.89 -30.04
N SER A 423 18.95 -20.32 -30.04
CA SER A 423 18.64 -19.07 -30.76
C SER A 423 19.22 -17.84 -30.05
N SER A 424 19.69 -16.86 -30.82
CA SER A 424 20.08 -15.54 -30.31
C SER A 424 18.89 -14.61 -30.06
N THR A 425 17.68 -15.03 -30.43
CA THR A 425 16.42 -14.30 -30.21
C THR A 425 15.48 -15.09 -29.31
N LEU A 426 14.62 -14.38 -28.59
CA LEU A 426 13.62 -14.97 -27.71
C LEU A 426 12.27 -14.27 -27.90
N GLY A 427 11.21 -15.08 -28.00
CA GLY A 427 9.84 -14.59 -27.92
C GLY A 427 9.42 -14.38 -26.48
N VAL A 428 8.99 -13.18 -26.10
CA VAL A 428 8.47 -12.89 -24.75
C VAL A 428 7.05 -12.33 -24.81
N ARG A 429 6.25 -12.62 -23.77
CA ARG A 429 4.87 -12.13 -23.63
C ARG A 429 4.50 -11.89 -22.16
N CYS A 430 3.84 -10.77 -21.87
CA CYS A 430 3.18 -10.54 -20.59
C CYS A 430 1.68 -10.86 -20.72
N PRO A 431 1.17 -11.95 -20.13
CA PRO A 431 -0.23 -12.36 -20.30
C PRO A 431 -1.19 -11.44 -19.53
N GLU A 432 -2.42 -11.28 -19.99
CA GLU A 432 -3.41 -10.38 -19.35
C GLU A 432 -3.80 -10.80 -17.92
N PRO A 433 -4.13 -12.09 -17.64
CA PRO A 433 -4.70 -12.49 -16.37
C PRO A 433 -3.77 -12.17 -15.20
N GLY A 434 -4.27 -11.38 -14.26
CA GLY A 434 -3.49 -10.87 -13.14
C GLY A 434 -2.90 -11.97 -12.25
N TRP A 435 -3.69 -13.02 -11.98
CA TRP A 435 -3.22 -14.17 -11.20
C TRP A 435 -2.05 -14.92 -11.87
N LEU A 436 -2.03 -14.99 -13.21
CA LEU A 436 -0.98 -15.67 -13.95
C LEU A 436 0.30 -14.85 -13.93
N ARG A 437 0.22 -13.52 -14.04
CA ARG A 437 1.38 -12.64 -13.85
C ARG A 437 1.93 -12.73 -12.43
N LEU A 438 1.06 -12.80 -11.42
CA LEU A 438 1.48 -13.03 -10.03
C LEU A 438 2.21 -14.38 -9.86
N LEU A 439 1.66 -15.45 -10.44
CA LEU A 439 2.29 -16.78 -10.48
C LEU A 439 3.70 -16.71 -11.09
N ILE A 440 3.82 -16.09 -12.27
CA ILE A 440 5.08 -15.94 -13.01
C ILE A 440 6.09 -15.09 -12.24
N ASP A 441 5.63 -14.05 -11.56
CA ASP A 441 6.53 -13.22 -10.76
C ASP A 441 7.14 -14.01 -9.59
N ASN A 442 6.32 -14.83 -8.93
CA ASN A 442 6.74 -15.64 -7.80
C ASN A 442 7.71 -16.76 -8.19
N VAL A 443 7.49 -17.42 -9.34
CA VAL A 443 8.28 -18.59 -9.78
C VAL A 443 9.38 -18.27 -10.80
N GLY A 444 9.35 -17.07 -11.38
CA GLY A 444 10.17 -16.70 -12.52
C GLY A 444 9.49 -16.96 -13.88
N PRO A 445 10.14 -16.58 -14.99
CA PRO A 445 9.58 -16.76 -16.33
C PRO A 445 9.22 -18.23 -16.62
N VAL A 446 8.15 -18.45 -17.37
CA VAL A 446 7.65 -19.80 -17.72
C VAL A 446 7.40 -19.92 -19.22
N THR A 447 7.30 -21.14 -19.74
CA THR A 447 6.88 -21.37 -21.14
C THR A 447 5.43 -20.96 -21.36
N GLY A 448 5.11 -20.42 -22.54
CA GLY A 448 3.79 -19.88 -22.92
C GLY A 448 3.15 -20.53 -24.13
N SER A 449 3.35 -21.83 -24.32
CA SER A 449 2.81 -22.55 -25.48
C SER A 449 1.42 -23.13 -25.18
N SER A 450 0.53 -23.19 -26.18
CA SER A 450 -0.83 -23.72 -26.00
C SER A 450 -0.83 -25.19 -25.53
N ALA A 451 -1.77 -25.60 -24.67
CA ALA A 451 -1.81 -26.95 -24.10
C ALA A 451 -2.54 -27.93 -25.04
N ASN A 452 -1.85 -28.37 -26.09
CA ASN A 452 -2.35 -29.31 -27.09
C ASN A 452 -1.20 -30.09 -27.74
N LEU A 453 -1.52 -31.22 -28.38
CA LEU A 453 -0.58 -31.90 -29.27
C LEU A 453 -0.21 -31.00 -30.44
N HIS A 454 1.04 -31.12 -30.90
CA HIS A 454 1.55 -30.29 -31.99
C HIS A 454 0.72 -30.47 -33.27
N GLY A 455 0.10 -29.36 -33.73
CA GLY A 455 -0.71 -29.33 -34.94
C GLY A 455 -2.21 -29.53 -34.72
N GLU A 456 -2.65 -29.82 -33.50
CA GLU A 456 -4.07 -29.95 -33.16
C GLU A 456 -4.68 -28.62 -32.69
N GLU A 457 -6.01 -28.53 -32.69
CA GLU A 457 -6.71 -27.40 -32.08
C GLU A 457 -6.61 -27.46 -30.55
N THR A 458 -6.53 -26.29 -29.91
CA THR A 458 -6.52 -26.21 -28.43
C THR A 458 -7.94 -26.01 -27.94
N ALA A 459 -8.38 -26.83 -27.00
CA ALA A 459 -9.65 -26.59 -26.32
C ALA A 459 -9.60 -25.31 -25.49
N ASP A 460 -10.72 -24.62 -25.35
CA ASP A 460 -10.79 -23.38 -24.57
C ASP A 460 -10.62 -23.61 -23.06
N SER A 461 -10.97 -24.81 -22.58
CA SER A 461 -10.92 -25.17 -21.16
C SER A 461 -9.59 -25.82 -20.79
N ALA A 462 -8.99 -25.38 -19.68
CA ALA A 462 -7.68 -25.89 -19.24
C ALA A 462 -7.70 -27.39 -18.89
N ASP A 463 -8.78 -27.90 -18.32
CA ASP A 463 -8.98 -29.33 -18.00
C ASP A 463 -9.09 -30.20 -19.25
N VAL A 464 -9.81 -29.74 -20.27
CA VAL A 464 -9.94 -30.45 -21.55
C VAL A 464 -8.61 -30.41 -22.31
N ALA A 465 -7.95 -29.25 -22.31
CA ALA A 465 -6.64 -29.06 -22.92
C ALA A 465 -5.58 -30.00 -22.30
N ALA A 466 -5.58 -30.13 -20.97
CA ALA A 466 -4.66 -31.02 -20.25
C ALA A 466 -4.83 -32.51 -20.63
N GLN A 467 -6.05 -32.96 -20.95
CA GLN A 467 -6.33 -34.34 -21.33
C GLN A 467 -5.76 -34.73 -22.70
N SER A 468 -5.44 -33.74 -23.54
CA SER A 468 -4.84 -34.00 -24.87
C SER A 468 -3.35 -34.31 -24.81
N LEU A 469 -2.67 -34.03 -23.69
CA LEU A 469 -1.21 -34.11 -23.60
C LEU A 469 -0.73 -35.56 -23.38
N ILE A 470 0.44 -35.88 -23.94
CA ILE A 470 1.12 -37.18 -23.75
C ILE A 470 1.58 -37.34 -22.30
N ILE A 471 2.07 -36.26 -21.71
CA ILE A 471 2.51 -36.22 -20.31
C ILE A 471 1.48 -35.39 -19.54
N SER A 472 0.82 -36.02 -18.58
CA SER A 472 -0.13 -35.33 -17.72
C SER A 472 0.59 -34.27 -16.88
N PRO A 473 0.03 -33.05 -16.77
CA PRO A 473 0.58 -32.04 -15.88
C PRO A 473 0.38 -32.44 -14.41
N ALA A 474 1.23 -31.94 -13.52
CA ALA A 474 1.07 -32.14 -12.08
C ALA A 474 -0.13 -31.34 -11.53
N VAL A 475 -0.39 -30.17 -12.11
CA VAL A 475 -1.51 -29.30 -11.73
C VAL A 475 -2.23 -28.78 -12.96
N VAL A 476 -3.56 -28.76 -12.89
CA VAL A 476 -4.42 -28.02 -13.82
C VAL A 476 -5.12 -26.93 -13.02
N VAL A 477 -4.88 -25.68 -13.40
CA VAL A 477 -5.65 -24.55 -12.89
C VAL A 477 -6.94 -24.48 -13.69
N GLU A 478 -8.08 -24.49 -13.01
CA GLU A 478 -9.38 -24.54 -13.66
C GLU A 478 -9.73 -23.18 -14.28
N GLY A 479 -10.41 -23.22 -15.43
CA GLY A 479 -10.90 -22.04 -16.11
C GLY A 479 -10.78 -22.14 -17.63
N THR A 480 -11.35 -21.15 -18.31
CA THR A 480 -11.40 -21.07 -19.77
C THR A 480 -10.58 -19.89 -20.27
N ALA A 481 -9.96 -20.05 -21.42
CA ALA A 481 -9.33 -18.93 -22.10
C ALA A 481 -10.38 -17.96 -22.68
N THR A 482 -10.06 -16.66 -22.70
CA THR A 482 -11.07 -15.61 -22.98
C THR A 482 -11.15 -15.18 -24.44
N LYS A 483 -10.06 -15.23 -25.21
CA LYS A 483 -10.04 -14.76 -26.62
C LYS A 483 -10.15 -15.88 -27.65
N GLY A 484 -9.81 -17.13 -27.33
CA GLY A 484 -9.89 -18.28 -28.25
C GLY A 484 -8.94 -18.22 -29.46
N LEU A 485 -8.07 -17.21 -29.53
CA LEU A 485 -7.05 -17.03 -30.57
C LEU A 485 -5.66 -17.01 -29.94
N ALA A 486 -4.66 -17.49 -30.68
CA ALA A 486 -3.27 -17.40 -30.25
C ALA A 486 -2.77 -15.94 -30.25
N SER A 487 -1.67 -15.66 -29.53
CA SER A 487 -1.06 -14.32 -29.54
C SER A 487 -0.55 -13.92 -30.93
N THR A 488 -0.59 -12.63 -31.23
CA THR A 488 0.12 -12.07 -32.39
C THR A 488 1.62 -12.06 -32.07
N VAL A 489 2.47 -12.47 -33.02
CA VAL A 489 3.92 -12.57 -32.85
C VAL A 489 4.60 -11.59 -33.79
N VAL A 490 5.39 -10.68 -33.22
CA VAL A 490 6.07 -9.60 -33.96
C VAL A 490 7.57 -9.67 -33.71
N ASP A 491 8.35 -9.75 -34.78
CA ASP A 491 9.80 -9.59 -34.72
C ASP A 491 10.17 -8.11 -34.70
N THR A 492 10.96 -7.75 -33.67
CA THR A 492 11.41 -6.39 -33.42
C THR A 492 12.92 -6.22 -33.63
N THR A 493 13.63 -7.26 -34.06
CA THR A 493 15.10 -7.28 -34.15
C THR A 493 15.65 -6.52 -35.36
N GLY A 494 14.88 -6.41 -36.44
CA GLY A 494 15.27 -5.72 -37.69
C GLY A 494 15.01 -4.21 -37.67
N GLU A 495 15.23 -3.55 -38.82
CA GLU A 495 14.92 -2.11 -39.00
C GLU A 495 13.42 -1.83 -38.96
N GLY A 496 12.58 -2.71 -39.52
CA GLY A 496 11.12 -2.66 -39.47
C GLY A 496 10.52 -3.56 -38.37
N LEU A 497 9.20 -3.52 -38.24
CA LEU A 497 8.42 -4.55 -37.54
C LEU A 497 8.03 -5.63 -38.54
N VAL A 498 8.15 -6.91 -38.17
CA VAL A 498 7.72 -8.03 -39.02
C VAL A 498 6.73 -8.89 -38.24
N VAL A 499 5.49 -8.97 -38.72
CA VAL A 499 4.48 -9.88 -38.14
C VAL A 499 4.80 -11.30 -38.59
N LEU A 500 5.28 -12.13 -37.66
CA LEU A 500 5.60 -13.55 -37.91
C LEU A 500 4.35 -14.43 -37.87
N ARG A 501 3.36 -14.04 -37.05
CA ARG A 501 2.06 -14.69 -36.95
C ARG A 501 1.02 -13.67 -36.52
N GLU A 502 -0.05 -13.54 -37.29
CA GLU A 502 -1.23 -12.81 -36.86
C GLU A 502 -2.10 -13.67 -35.92
N GLY A 503 -2.60 -13.07 -34.85
CA GLY A 503 -3.37 -13.73 -33.80
C GLY A 503 -4.48 -12.82 -33.29
N ALA A 504 -4.65 -12.73 -31.98
CA ALA A 504 -5.71 -11.92 -31.37
C ALA A 504 -5.56 -10.39 -31.55
N ILE A 505 -4.40 -9.90 -32.01
CA ILE A 505 -4.17 -8.48 -32.36
C ILE A 505 -3.96 -8.38 -33.87
N SER A 506 -4.77 -7.55 -34.53
CA SER A 506 -4.68 -7.32 -35.97
C SER A 506 -3.35 -6.65 -36.34
N SER A 507 -2.82 -6.96 -37.52
CA SER A 507 -1.64 -6.29 -38.06
C SER A 507 -1.86 -4.79 -38.30
N ASP A 508 -3.10 -4.34 -38.48
CA ASP A 508 -3.47 -2.93 -38.61
C ASP A 508 -3.39 -2.15 -37.27
N ASP A 509 -3.41 -2.85 -36.13
CA ASP A 509 -3.39 -2.25 -34.78
C ASP A 509 -1.96 -2.11 -34.19
N LEU A 510 -0.96 -2.67 -34.89
CA LEU A 510 0.46 -2.66 -34.54
C LEU A 510 1.17 -1.47 -35.18
#